data_AF-Q4SP58-F1
#
_entry.id   AF-Q4SP58-F1
#
_cell.length_a   1.000
_cell.length_b   1.000
_cell.length_c   1.000
_cell.angle_alpha   90.00
_cell.angle_beta   90.00
_cell.angle_gamma   90.00
#
_symmetry.space_group_name_H-M   'P 1'
#
loop_
_entity.id
_entity.type
_entity.pdbx_description
1 polymer ?
#
loop_
_entity_poly.entity_id
_entity_poly.type
_entity_poly.pdbx_seq_one_letter_code
_entity_poly.pdbx_strand_id
1 'polypeptide(L)'
;MKTIHLNHNNLEPTGTPEMFEDQVLVEQLFLSNNRLEALPPGLLDHFTMQYTMRLHGNPWKCDCHMRYLHDFVLENSQNVETLDRMLCESPVFLKKRPVASIKRDQLVCSFSNGLGRCSQETHNHTTVFKCKVDKCSRMTVKVQFEEDDGSVKEHVLNLQPELSHCRNETTVS
;
A
#
# COMPACT_ATOMS: atom_id res chain seq x y z
N MET A 1 -1.79 -30.66 -9.47
CA MET A 1 -1.36 -29.50 -10.26
C MET A 1 -2.53 -28.76 -10.88
N LYS A 2 -3.01 -27.72 -10.20
CA LYS A 2 -3.92 -26.72 -10.77
C LYS A 2 -3.11 -25.44 -11.00
N THR A 3 -2.98 -25.03 -12.26
CA THR A 3 -2.28 -23.81 -12.66
C THR A 3 -3.26 -22.80 -13.23
N ILE A 4 -3.10 -21.54 -12.86
CA ILE A 4 -3.93 -20.42 -13.31
C ILE A 4 -3.06 -19.45 -14.09
N HIS A 5 -3.24 -19.46 -15.41
CA HIS A 5 -2.59 -18.56 -16.34
C HIS A 5 -3.50 -17.38 -16.64
N LEU A 6 -3.20 -16.24 -16.05
CA LEU A 6 -3.92 -14.98 -16.27
C LEU A 6 -2.96 -13.87 -16.74
N ASN A 7 -1.75 -14.21 -17.16
CA ASN A 7 -0.73 -13.26 -17.60
C ASN A 7 -1.10 -12.59 -18.94
N HIS A 8 -0.68 -11.33 -19.12
CA HIS A 8 -0.97 -10.50 -20.31
C HIS A 8 -2.47 -10.30 -20.59
N ASN A 9 -3.26 -10.22 -19.53
CA ASN A 9 -4.66 -9.81 -19.63
C ASN A 9 -4.82 -8.35 -19.20
N ASN A 10 -6.06 -7.88 -19.21
CA ASN A 10 -6.42 -6.52 -18.87
C ASN A 10 -7.14 -6.48 -17.51
N LEU A 11 -6.75 -7.36 -16.57
CA LEU A 11 -7.41 -7.48 -15.26
C LEU A 11 -7.22 -6.21 -14.44
N GLU A 12 -8.32 -5.68 -13.93
CA GLU A 12 -8.39 -4.50 -13.07
C GLU A 12 -8.64 -4.91 -11.59
N PRO A 13 -8.48 -4.00 -10.60
CA PRO A 13 -8.54 -4.30 -9.16
C PRO A 13 -9.92 -4.71 -8.60
N THR A 14 -10.78 -5.36 -9.38
CA THR A 14 -12.19 -5.64 -9.02
C THR A 14 -12.40 -7.00 -8.35
N GLY A 15 -11.33 -7.70 -7.95
CA GLY A 15 -11.45 -9.02 -7.34
C GLY A 15 -11.90 -8.94 -5.88
N THR A 16 -12.72 -9.90 -5.44
CA THR A 16 -13.00 -10.12 -4.02
C THR A 16 -12.14 -11.27 -3.48
N PRO A 17 -11.83 -11.30 -2.16
CA PRO A 17 -11.11 -12.41 -1.55
C PRO A 17 -11.78 -13.78 -1.80
N GLU A 18 -13.11 -13.79 -1.92
CA GLU A 18 -13.88 -15.02 -2.17
C GLU A 18 -13.56 -15.70 -3.52
N MET A 19 -12.92 -15.00 -4.47
CA MET A 19 -12.59 -15.56 -5.79
C MET A 19 -11.69 -16.81 -5.73
N PHE A 20 -10.91 -16.97 -4.66
CA PHE A 20 -10.00 -18.10 -4.46
C PHE A 20 -10.30 -18.94 -3.22
N GLU A 21 -11.40 -18.69 -2.51
CA GLU A 21 -11.77 -19.47 -1.31
C GLU A 21 -11.90 -20.98 -1.63
N ASP A 22 -12.47 -21.32 -2.80
CA ASP A 22 -12.63 -22.71 -3.26
C ASP A 22 -11.37 -23.29 -3.93
N GLN A 23 -10.25 -22.56 -3.95
CA GLN A 23 -9.08 -22.87 -4.76
C GLN A 23 -7.88 -23.42 -3.97
N VAL A 24 -8.16 -24.29 -3.00
CA VAL A 24 -7.22 -24.93 -2.05
C VAL A 24 -6.05 -25.71 -2.70
N LEU A 25 -6.04 -25.90 -4.03
CA LEU A 25 -5.06 -26.74 -4.75
C LEU A 25 -4.29 -26.02 -5.86
N VAL A 26 -4.29 -24.68 -5.91
CA VAL A 26 -3.53 -23.96 -6.94
C VAL A 26 -2.04 -23.97 -6.63
N GLU A 27 -1.26 -24.59 -7.51
CA GLU A 27 0.20 -24.72 -7.41
C GLU A 27 0.91 -23.59 -8.18
N GLN A 28 0.24 -22.91 -9.11
CA GLN A 28 0.86 -21.86 -9.90
C GLN A 28 -0.15 -20.76 -10.25
N LEU A 29 0.21 -19.52 -9.97
CA LEU A 29 -0.62 -18.33 -10.26
C LEU A 29 0.21 -17.29 -11.01
N PHE A 30 -0.09 -17.12 -12.30
CA PHE A 30 0.59 -16.14 -13.13
C PHE A 30 -0.34 -14.96 -13.44
N LEU A 31 -0.11 -13.84 -12.75
CA LEU A 31 -0.85 -12.58 -12.90
C LEU A 31 0.01 -11.49 -13.55
N SER A 32 1.20 -11.82 -14.06
CA SER A 32 2.12 -10.82 -14.60
C SER A 32 1.57 -10.11 -15.83
N ASN A 33 1.99 -8.85 -16.03
CA ASN A 33 1.58 -8.01 -17.16
C ASN A 33 0.06 -7.81 -17.25
N ASN A 34 -0.58 -7.48 -16.12
CA ASN A 34 -1.99 -7.05 -16.05
C ASN A 34 -2.06 -5.57 -15.63
N ARG A 35 -3.24 -5.10 -15.20
CA ARG A 35 -3.48 -3.73 -14.71
C ARG A 35 -3.81 -3.71 -13.22
N LEU A 36 -3.25 -4.64 -12.45
CA LEU A 36 -3.49 -4.75 -11.03
C LEU A 36 -2.71 -3.66 -10.28
N GLU A 37 -3.41 -2.83 -9.53
CA GLU A 37 -2.79 -1.82 -8.67
C GLU A 37 -2.56 -2.34 -7.25
N ALA A 38 -3.39 -3.27 -6.78
CA ALA A 38 -3.30 -3.94 -5.49
C ALA A 38 -3.98 -5.31 -5.58
N LEU A 39 -3.78 -6.16 -4.56
CA LEU A 39 -4.56 -7.38 -4.37
C LEU A 39 -5.39 -7.25 -3.08
N PRO A 40 -6.64 -7.78 -3.06
CA PRO A 40 -7.44 -7.84 -1.85
C PRO A 40 -6.69 -8.60 -0.74
N PRO A 41 -6.72 -8.11 0.51
CA PRO A 41 -6.28 -8.91 1.65
C PRO A 41 -7.02 -10.25 1.70
N GLY A 42 -6.29 -11.32 2.00
CA GLY A 42 -6.85 -12.68 2.07
C GLY A 42 -6.79 -13.46 0.76
N LEU A 43 -6.61 -12.81 -0.39
CA LEU A 43 -6.65 -13.48 -1.71
C LEU A 43 -5.65 -14.64 -1.83
N LEU A 44 -4.48 -14.49 -1.21
CA LEU A 44 -3.36 -15.43 -1.29
C LEU A 44 -3.24 -16.35 -0.06
N ASP A 45 -4.16 -16.25 0.91
CA ASP A 45 -4.05 -16.97 2.19
C ASP A 45 -4.34 -18.47 2.03
N HIS A 46 -5.11 -18.84 1.00
CA HIS A 46 -5.52 -20.22 0.73
C HIS A 46 -4.46 -21.06 0.01
N PHE A 47 -3.32 -20.48 -0.36
CA PHE A 47 -2.25 -21.20 -1.06
C PHE A 47 -1.40 -22.01 -0.06
N THR A 48 -1.86 -23.22 0.25
CA THR A 48 -1.22 -24.11 1.23
C THR A 48 -0.09 -24.93 0.60
N MET A 49 1.13 -24.39 0.65
CA MET A 49 2.44 -25.03 0.37
C MET A 49 2.72 -25.44 -1.11
N GLN A 50 3.95 -25.16 -1.56
CA GLN A 50 4.47 -25.40 -2.94
C GLN A 50 3.67 -24.70 -4.05
N TYR A 51 3.83 -23.37 -4.14
CA TYR A 51 3.29 -22.59 -5.25
C TYR A 51 4.34 -21.73 -5.94
N THR A 52 4.09 -21.35 -7.19
CA THR A 52 4.90 -20.37 -7.93
C THR A 52 4.03 -19.22 -8.42
N MET A 53 4.45 -17.99 -8.12
CA MET A 53 3.74 -16.77 -8.51
C MET A 53 4.56 -15.87 -9.43
N ARG A 54 3.88 -15.24 -10.40
CA ARG A 54 4.45 -14.16 -11.22
C ARG A 54 3.56 -12.94 -11.13
N LEU A 55 4.10 -11.86 -10.58
CA LEU A 55 3.36 -10.62 -10.27
C LEU A 55 3.93 -9.37 -10.97
N HIS A 56 5.08 -9.48 -11.64
CA HIS A 56 5.74 -8.37 -12.32
C HIS A 56 4.90 -7.76 -13.46
N GLY A 57 5.25 -6.54 -13.87
CA GLY A 57 4.61 -5.87 -15.00
C GLY A 57 3.17 -5.40 -14.75
N ASN A 58 2.74 -5.37 -13.48
CA ASN A 58 1.51 -4.73 -13.03
C ASN A 58 1.81 -3.32 -12.51
N PRO A 59 0.89 -2.35 -12.64
CA PRO A 59 1.05 -0.98 -12.17
C PRO A 59 0.84 -0.86 -10.66
N TRP A 60 1.67 -1.55 -9.85
CA TRP A 60 1.49 -1.62 -8.39
C TRP A 60 1.46 -0.24 -7.74
N LYS A 61 0.41 0.01 -6.97
CA LYS A 61 0.23 1.22 -6.17
C LYS A 61 0.73 0.94 -4.76
N CYS A 62 1.95 1.37 -4.48
CA CYS A 62 2.65 1.17 -3.21
C CYS A 62 2.18 2.18 -2.14
N ASP A 63 0.89 2.20 -1.86
CA ASP A 63 0.26 2.94 -0.76
C ASP A 63 -0.08 1.99 0.41
N CYS A 64 -0.94 2.41 1.35
CA CYS A 64 -1.29 1.57 2.49
C CYS A 64 -2.04 0.28 2.14
N HIS A 65 -2.74 0.20 0.99
CA HIS A 65 -3.43 -1.00 0.54
C HIS A 65 -2.44 -2.07 0.05
N MET A 66 -1.21 -1.68 -0.30
CA MET A 66 -0.15 -2.60 -0.71
C MET A 66 0.38 -3.48 0.42
N ARG A 67 0.10 -3.13 1.70
CA ARG A 67 0.72 -3.78 2.87
C ARG A 67 0.53 -5.29 2.90
N TYR A 68 -0.67 -5.77 2.59
CA TYR A 68 -0.95 -7.20 2.55
C TYR A 68 -0.03 -7.92 1.55
N LEU A 69 -0.01 -7.44 0.30
CA LEU A 69 0.79 -8.05 -0.74
C LEU A 69 2.29 -7.91 -0.47
N HIS A 70 2.72 -6.76 0.07
CA HIS A 70 4.09 -6.51 0.47
C HIS A 70 4.56 -7.49 1.55
N ASP A 71 3.80 -7.64 2.63
CA ASP A 71 4.09 -8.56 3.72
C ASP A 71 4.15 -10.01 3.16
N PHE A 72 3.17 -10.41 2.34
CA PHE A 72 3.11 -11.73 1.71
C PHE A 72 4.33 -12.04 0.83
N VAL A 73 4.73 -11.15 -0.09
CA VAL A 73 5.85 -11.44 -1.01
C VAL A 73 7.20 -11.45 -0.31
N LEU A 74 7.35 -10.75 0.82
CA LEU A 74 8.56 -10.80 1.63
C LEU A 74 8.65 -12.12 2.40
N GLU A 75 7.56 -12.57 3.01
CA GLU A 75 7.50 -13.84 3.74
C GLU A 75 7.67 -15.05 2.80
N ASN A 76 7.24 -14.92 1.54
CA ASN A 76 7.20 -16.00 0.56
C ASN A 76 8.13 -15.76 -0.65
N SER A 77 9.21 -15.00 -0.46
CA SER A 77 10.08 -14.53 -1.56
C SER A 77 10.60 -15.64 -2.49
N GLN A 78 10.90 -16.82 -1.94
CA GLN A 78 11.30 -18.03 -2.67
C GLN A 78 10.25 -18.56 -3.66
N ASN A 79 8.97 -18.24 -3.45
CA ASN A 79 7.84 -18.70 -4.28
C ASN A 79 7.40 -17.64 -5.31
N VAL A 80 7.97 -16.42 -5.26
CA VAL A 80 7.63 -15.32 -6.16
C VAL A 80 8.76 -15.13 -7.17
N GLU A 81 8.52 -15.57 -8.40
CA GLU A 81 9.48 -15.38 -9.48
C GLU A 81 9.59 -13.89 -9.86
N THR A 82 10.80 -13.45 -10.20
CA THR A 82 11.08 -12.09 -10.68
C THR A 82 10.61 -10.99 -9.71
N LEU A 83 10.71 -11.25 -8.40
CA LEU A 83 10.35 -10.30 -7.35
C LEU A 83 11.07 -8.94 -7.49
N ASP A 84 12.30 -8.95 -8.00
CA ASP A 84 13.09 -7.75 -8.32
C ASP A 84 12.44 -6.86 -9.40
N ARG A 85 11.61 -7.44 -10.27
CA ARG A 85 10.87 -6.75 -11.34
C ARG A 85 9.44 -6.38 -10.94
N MET A 86 9.05 -6.66 -9.71
CA MET A 86 7.80 -6.17 -9.15
C MET A 86 8.01 -4.73 -8.71
N LEU A 87 7.72 -3.77 -9.60
CA LEU A 87 8.02 -2.35 -9.38
C LEU A 87 6.76 -1.56 -9.02
N CYS A 88 6.90 -0.56 -8.15
CA CYS A 88 5.85 0.41 -7.90
C CYS A 88 5.67 1.33 -9.11
N GLU A 89 4.43 1.55 -9.55
CA GLU A 89 4.09 2.56 -10.56
C GLU A 89 3.64 3.88 -9.90
N SER A 90 3.05 3.78 -8.71
CA SER A 90 2.66 4.92 -7.88
C SER A 90 2.86 4.59 -6.39
N PRO A 91 2.93 5.59 -5.50
CA PRO A 91 3.01 7.02 -5.77
C PRO A 91 4.35 7.43 -6.43
N VAL A 92 4.43 8.66 -6.95
CA VAL A 92 5.58 9.15 -7.75
C VAL A 92 6.92 8.98 -7.03
N PHE A 93 6.97 9.21 -5.71
CA PHE A 93 8.19 9.09 -4.91
C PHE A 93 8.68 7.65 -4.71
N LEU A 94 7.83 6.64 -4.96
CA LEU A 94 8.20 5.22 -4.96
C LEU A 94 8.30 4.64 -6.37
N LYS A 95 8.01 5.43 -7.41
CA LYS A 95 7.91 4.95 -8.78
C LYS A 95 9.21 4.27 -9.23
N LYS A 96 9.08 3.13 -9.92
CA LYS A 96 10.16 2.23 -10.38
C LYS A 96 10.99 1.58 -9.27
N ARG A 97 10.68 1.78 -7.98
CA ARG A 97 11.36 1.04 -6.91
C ARG A 97 10.79 -0.37 -6.80
N PRO A 98 11.62 -1.40 -6.58
CA PRO A 98 11.15 -2.75 -6.31
C PRO A 98 10.31 -2.79 -5.03
N VAL A 99 9.17 -3.48 -5.06
CA VAL A 99 8.25 -3.64 -3.92
C VAL A 99 9.00 -4.19 -2.69
N ALA A 100 9.87 -5.18 -2.89
CA ALA A 100 10.68 -5.76 -1.81
C ALA A 100 11.70 -4.79 -1.17
N SER A 101 12.02 -3.66 -1.83
CA SER A 101 12.91 -2.62 -1.30
C SER A 101 12.19 -1.53 -0.50
N ILE A 102 10.86 -1.53 -0.54
CA ILE A 102 10.05 -0.54 0.16
C ILE A 102 9.94 -0.93 1.62
N LYS A 103 10.22 0.01 2.53
CA LYS A 103 9.96 -0.21 3.95
C LYS A 103 8.47 -0.08 4.20
N ARG A 104 7.93 -0.92 5.08
CA ARG A 104 6.49 -0.98 5.39
C ARG A 104 5.90 0.35 5.87
N ASP A 105 6.71 1.22 6.47
CA ASP A 105 6.32 2.56 6.92
C ASP A 105 6.18 3.60 5.78
N GLN A 106 6.76 3.32 4.60
CA GLN A 106 6.57 4.11 3.38
C GLN A 106 5.24 3.78 2.66
N LEU A 107 4.59 2.66 3.01
CA LEU A 107 3.29 2.26 2.47
C LEU A 107 2.16 3.01 3.19
N VAL A 108 1.93 4.24 2.74
CA VAL A 108 0.96 5.18 3.32
C VAL A 108 -0.07 5.61 2.28
N CYS A 109 -1.33 5.76 2.69
CA CYS A 109 -2.39 6.27 1.82
C CYS A 109 -2.50 7.79 1.90
N SER A 110 -2.74 8.43 0.76
CA SER A 110 -3.15 9.83 0.72
C SER A 110 -4.59 9.94 1.22
N PHE A 111 -4.80 10.70 2.30
CA PHE A 111 -6.12 10.95 2.89
C PHE A 111 -6.93 11.95 2.05
N SER A 112 -7.34 11.62 0.82
CA SER A 112 -8.10 12.56 -0.01
C SER A 112 -9.56 12.74 0.46
N ASN A 113 -10.14 11.78 1.19
CA ASN A 113 -11.57 11.77 1.52
C ASN A 113 -11.92 11.81 3.01
N GLY A 114 -10.99 12.15 3.91
CA GLY A 114 -11.33 12.18 5.35
C GLY A 114 -10.50 13.09 6.25
N LEU A 115 -9.28 13.49 5.90
CA LEU A 115 -8.44 14.22 6.86
C LEU A 115 -7.33 15.01 6.16
N GLY A 116 -7.48 16.32 6.03
CA GLY A 116 -6.41 17.22 5.59
C GLY A 116 -6.40 17.53 4.10
N ARG A 117 -7.15 18.56 3.66
CA ARG A 117 -6.65 19.37 2.55
C ARG A 117 -5.40 20.08 3.09
N CYS A 118 -4.23 19.54 2.78
CA CYS A 118 -2.97 20.19 3.08
C CYS A 118 -2.66 21.16 1.93
N SER A 119 -2.59 22.46 2.20
CA SER A 119 -2.03 23.43 1.27
C SER A 119 -0.58 23.71 1.62
N GLN A 120 0.22 23.99 0.60
CA GLN A 120 1.60 24.44 0.75
C GLN A 120 1.68 25.92 0.42
N GLU A 121 2.30 26.68 1.31
CA GLU A 121 2.63 28.09 1.11
C GLU A 121 4.12 28.29 1.39
N THR A 122 4.84 28.99 0.51
CA THR A 122 6.27 29.26 0.69
C THR A 122 6.50 30.77 0.79
N HIS A 123 7.07 31.20 1.90
CA HIS A 123 7.40 32.60 2.17
C HIS A 123 8.77 32.68 2.83
N ASN A 124 9.69 33.48 2.26
CA ASN A 124 11.01 33.78 2.83
C ASN A 124 11.76 32.54 3.35
N HIS A 125 11.94 31.53 2.48
CA HIS A 125 12.59 30.24 2.79
C HIS A 125 11.87 29.35 3.81
N THR A 126 10.68 29.75 4.29
CA THR A 126 9.83 28.91 5.13
C THR A 126 8.73 28.29 4.26
N THR A 127 8.63 26.96 4.26
CA THR A 127 7.52 26.24 3.64
C THR A 127 6.55 25.80 4.74
N VAL A 128 5.29 26.23 4.63
CA VAL A 128 4.23 25.93 5.59
C VAL A 128 3.26 24.94 4.96
N PHE A 129 3.11 23.78 5.61
CA PHE A 129 2.09 22.80 5.26
C PHE A 129 0.87 23.00 6.18
N LYS A 130 -0.21 23.58 5.65
CA LYS A 130 -1.46 23.81 6.38
C LYS A 130 -2.44 22.68 6.11
N CYS A 131 -2.60 21.76 7.06
CA CYS A 131 -3.51 20.63 6.93
C CYS A 131 -4.80 20.83 7.73
N LYS A 132 -5.96 20.68 7.09
CA LYS A 132 -7.27 20.69 7.77
C LYS A 132 -7.64 19.30 8.31
N VAL A 133 -7.36 19.03 9.57
CA VAL A 133 -7.62 17.73 10.24
C VAL A 133 -9.03 17.70 10.86
N ASP A 134 -9.70 16.55 10.89
CA ASP A 134 -10.91 16.30 11.69
C ASP A 134 -10.55 16.26 13.19
N LYS A 135 -11.37 16.93 13.99
CA LYS A 135 -11.18 17.06 15.44
C LYS A 135 -11.24 15.73 16.19
N CYS A 136 -11.88 14.73 15.59
CA CYS A 136 -12.12 13.42 16.22
C CYS A 136 -11.17 12.31 15.77
N SER A 137 -10.28 12.60 14.83
CA SER A 137 -9.29 11.64 14.37
C SER A 137 -7.95 11.87 15.07
N ARG A 138 -7.36 10.79 15.60
CA ARG A 138 -5.94 10.81 16.01
C ARG A 138 -5.09 10.88 14.74
N MET A 139 -4.20 11.86 14.65
CA MET A 139 -3.30 11.99 13.50
C MET A 139 -1.86 12.17 13.96
N THR A 140 -0.94 11.47 13.30
CA THR A 140 0.49 11.71 13.45
C THR A 140 1.03 12.21 12.12
N VAL A 141 1.62 13.39 12.11
CA VAL A 141 2.29 13.98 10.95
C VAL A 141 3.79 13.76 11.12
N LYS A 142 4.40 13.05 10.18
CA LYS A 142 5.84 12.80 10.14
C LYS A 142 6.43 13.55 8.95
N VAL A 143 7.38 14.42 9.23
CA VAL A 143 8.11 15.20 8.22
C VAL A 143 9.54 14.70 8.20
N GLN A 144 10.04 14.35 7.02
CA GLN A 144 11.41 13.90 6.81
C GLN A 144 12.12 14.87 5.86
N PHE A 145 13.29 15.34 6.26
CA PHE A 145 14.19 16.16 5.45
C PHE A 145 15.42 15.33 5.13
N GLU A 146 15.69 15.13 3.84
CA GLU A 146 16.90 14.47 3.35
C GLU A 146 17.93 15.55 3.00
N GLU A 147 19.12 15.47 3.59
CA GLU A 147 20.24 16.37 3.32
C GLU A 147 21.12 15.83 2.18
N ASP A 148 21.99 16.68 1.61
CA ASP A 148 22.83 16.32 0.47
C ASP A 148 23.80 15.15 0.74
N ASP A 149 24.11 14.90 2.02
CA ASP A 149 24.93 13.77 2.46
C ASP A 149 24.14 12.45 2.61
N GLY A 150 22.85 12.46 2.29
CA GLY A 150 21.93 11.33 2.42
C GLY A 150 21.42 11.11 3.85
N SER A 151 21.78 11.96 4.81
CA SER A 151 21.23 11.91 6.16
C SER A 151 19.77 12.38 6.16
N VAL A 152 18.94 11.75 6.99
CA VAL A 152 17.51 12.06 7.09
C VAL A 152 17.19 12.58 8.48
N LYS A 153 16.70 13.82 8.56
CA LYS A 153 16.18 14.44 9.79
C LYS A 153 14.67 14.29 9.87
N GLU A 154 14.19 13.74 10.97
CA GLU A 154 12.78 13.40 11.17
C GLU A 154 12.13 14.25 12.27
N HIS A 155 10.94 14.76 11.99
CA HIS A 155 10.09 15.46 12.95
C HIS A 155 8.71 14.82 12.99
N VAL A 156 8.26 14.45 14.18
CA VAL A 156 6.97 13.79 14.40
C VAL A 156 6.06 14.68 15.24
N LEU A 157 4.91 15.06 14.68
CA LEU A 157 3.86 15.83 15.34
C LEU A 157 2.67 14.92 15.60
N ASN A 158 2.34 14.72 16.88
CA ASN A 158 1.19 13.93 17.29
C ASN A 158 0.02 14.87 17.62
N LEU A 159 -1.01 14.88 16.78
CA LEU A 159 -2.25 15.61 17.00
C LEU A 159 -3.22 14.70 17.77
N GLN A 160 -3.47 15.06 19.03
CA GLN A 160 -4.46 14.40 19.87
C GLN A 160 -5.86 14.99 19.61
N PRO A 161 -6.91 14.17 19.58
CA PRO A 161 -8.27 14.63 19.37
C PRO A 161 -8.79 15.38 20.60
N GLU A 162 -9.59 16.41 20.36
CA GLU A 162 -10.33 17.10 21.42
C GLU A 162 -11.61 16.31 21.72
N LEU A 163 -11.49 15.31 22.60
CA LEU A 163 -12.56 14.34 22.93
C LEU A 163 -13.86 14.98 23.44
N SER A 164 -13.83 16.23 23.94
CA SER A 164 -15.01 16.95 24.42
C SER A 164 -16.01 17.32 23.32
N HIS A 165 -15.59 17.33 22.05
CA HIS A 165 -16.42 17.73 20.90
C HIS A 165 -16.75 16.56 19.97
N CYS A 166 -16.33 15.35 20.34
CA CYS A 166 -16.60 14.14 19.57
C CYS A 166 -17.83 13.45 20.15
N ARG A 167 -18.98 13.59 19.50
CA ARG A 167 -20.17 12.81 19.85
C ARG A 167 -19.94 11.35 19.48
N ASN A 168 -20.25 10.45 20.42
CA ASN A 168 -20.51 9.06 20.10
C ASN A 168 -21.94 8.95 19.53
N GLU A 169 -22.09 8.94 18.21
CA GLU A 169 -23.32 8.46 17.58
C GLU A 169 -23.02 7.18 16.79
N THR A 170 -23.04 6.04 17.49
CA THR A 170 -23.75 4.82 17.07
C THR A 170 -23.74 3.79 18.21
N THR A 171 -24.72 3.88 19.11
CA THR A 171 -25.28 2.67 19.73
C THR A 171 -26.38 2.21 18.77
N VAL A 172 -26.06 1.24 17.92
CA VAL A 172 -27.08 0.48 17.19
C VAL A 172 -27.67 -0.50 18.19
N SER A 173 -28.93 -0.29 18.56
CA SER A 173 -29.81 -1.27 19.21
C SER A 173 -30.91 -1.64 18.24
#